data_AF-K7WVT4-F1
#
_entry.id   AF-K7WVT4-F1
#
_cell.length_a   1.000
_cell.length_b   1.000
_cell.length_c   1.000
_cell.angle_alpha   90.00
_cell.angle_beta   90.00
_cell.angle_gamma   90.00
#
_symmetry.space_group_name_H-M   'P 1'
#
loop_
_entity.id
_entity.type
_entity.pdbx_description
1 polymer ?
#
loop_
_entity_poly.entity_id
_entity_poly.type
_entity_poly.pdbx_seq_one_letter_code
_entity_poly.pdbx_strand_id
1 'polypeptide(L)'
;MNFINFADQKQYRPDIMFTNKDDQIILLVEIKAKKLTTSSKENAISQLNKYLQNIRLDILFAMLVDLEKINIFAVTDDKNIQNTLLSLKTNDILSNYDPEFSEKMIFDFHLETLVKSWLRDLSYHWHSDTPPAYNQLAKIGLLPLLEGGHIYIEGNLGADTLY
;
A
#
# COMPACT_ATOMS: atom_id res chain seq x y z
N MET A 1 -17.95 -3.56 -14.39
CA MET A 1 -16.90 -2.83 -15.12
C MET A 1 -15.57 -3.47 -14.75
N ASN A 2 -14.78 -3.93 -15.72
CA ASN A 2 -13.41 -4.40 -15.44
C ASN A 2 -12.50 -3.18 -15.30
N PHE A 3 -12.15 -2.83 -14.06
CA PHE A 3 -11.30 -1.67 -13.75
C PHE A 3 -9.83 -1.88 -14.15
N ILE A 4 -9.46 -3.14 -14.42
CA ILE A 4 -8.08 -3.52 -14.64
C ILE A 4 -7.98 -4.54 -15.77
N ASN A 5 -7.06 -4.29 -16.71
CA ASN A 5 -6.79 -5.19 -17.82
C ASN A 5 -5.48 -5.94 -17.56
N PHE A 6 -5.52 -6.93 -16.67
CA PHE A 6 -4.42 -7.86 -16.49
C PHE A 6 -4.65 -9.05 -17.41
N ALA A 7 -4.02 -9.02 -18.59
CA ALA A 7 -4.10 -10.12 -19.56
C ALA A 7 -3.59 -11.47 -19.02
N ASP A 8 -2.94 -11.48 -17.84
CA ASP A 8 -2.62 -12.68 -17.04
C ASP A 8 -2.93 -12.42 -15.55
N GLN A 9 -4.04 -12.98 -15.07
CA GLN A 9 -4.71 -12.59 -13.81
C GLN A 9 -3.94 -12.87 -12.50
N LYS A 10 -2.77 -13.51 -12.53
CA LYS A 10 -1.95 -13.75 -11.33
C LYS A 10 -0.61 -13.02 -11.31
N GLN A 11 -0.12 -12.51 -12.43
CA GLN A 11 1.26 -12.02 -12.52
C GLN A 11 1.38 -10.49 -12.51
N TYR A 12 0.26 -9.76 -12.52
CA TYR A 12 0.26 -8.30 -12.70
C TYR A 12 -0.53 -7.51 -11.66
N ARG A 13 -0.92 -8.09 -10.52
CA ARG A 13 -1.69 -7.37 -9.50
C ARG A 13 -0.78 -6.80 -8.39
N PRO A 14 -0.99 -5.54 -7.96
CA PRO A 14 -0.40 -5.02 -6.72
C PRO A 14 -0.78 -5.86 -5.50
N ASP A 15 0.12 -6.01 -4.54
CA ASP A 15 -0.13 -6.75 -3.30
C ASP A 15 -1.30 -6.15 -2.51
N ILE A 16 -1.38 -4.81 -2.46
CA ILE A 16 -2.52 -4.09 -1.87
C ILE A 16 -2.98 -2.97 -2.80
N MET A 17 -4.29 -2.86 -2.92
CA MET A 17 -4.98 -1.68 -3.45
C MET A 17 -5.84 -1.13 -2.32
N PHE A 18 -5.69 0.15 -1.98
CA PHE A 18 -6.43 0.78 -0.88
C PHE A 18 -7.32 1.90 -1.42
N THR A 19 -8.57 1.93 -0.96
CA THR A 19 -9.59 2.89 -1.35
C THR A 19 -9.67 4.06 -0.40
N ASN A 20 -10.30 5.14 -0.82
CA ASN A 20 -10.88 6.13 0.09
C ASN A 20 -12.31 5.70 0.51
N LYS A 21 -12.97 6.52 1.33
CA LYS A 21 -14.37 6.31 1.75
C LYS A 21 -15.40 6.24 0.61
N ASP A 22 -15.05 6.73 -0.58
CA ASP A 22 -15.90 6.78 -1.77
C ASP A 22 -15.60 5.61 -2.73
N ASP A 23 -14.91 4.56 -2.24
CA ASP A 23 -14.49 3.36 -2.97
C ASP A 23 -13.57 3.60 -4.16
N GLN A 24 -12.94 4.78 -4.24
CA GLN A 24 -11.95 5.09 -5.25
C GLN A 24 -10.59 4.57 -4.79
N ILE A 25 -9.90 3.80 -5.63
CA ILE A 25 -8.54 3.34 -5.33
C ILE A 25 -7.60 4.55 -5.35
N ILE A 26 -6.98 4.88 -4.22
CA ILE A 26 -6.08 6.03 -4.07
C ILE A 26 -4.61 5.63 -3.89
N LEU A 27 -4.36 4.40 -3.47
CA LEU A 27 -3.02 3.89 -3.16
C LEU A 27 -2.82 2.47 -3.71
N LEU A 28 -1.71 2.29 -4.45
CA LEU A 28 -1.17 0.96 -4.78
C LEU A 28 0.04 0.66 -3.90
N VAL A 29 0.13 -0.56 -3.38
CA VAL A 29 1.26 -1.01 -2.54
C VAL A 29 1.88 -2.26 -3.15
N GLU A 30 3.21 -2.24 -3.25
CA GLU A 30 4.04 -3.41 -3.51
C GLU A 30 4.88 -3.71 -2.28
N ILE A 31 4.99 -5.00 -1.95
CA ILE A 31 5.61 -5.51 -0.73
C ILE A 31 6.72 -6.47 -1.09
N LYS A 32 7.83 -6.37 -0.36
CA LYS A 32 8.98 -7.28 -0.46
C LYS A 32 9.47 -7.63 0.94
N ALA A 33 9.26 -8.86 1.42
CA ALA A 33 9.79 -9.29 2.73
C ALA A 33 11.29 -9.63 2.68
N LYS A 34 12.09 -8.67 2.19
CA LYS A 34 13.54 -8.68 2.22
C LYS A 34 14.05 -7.24 2.22
N LYS A 35 15.26 -7.00 2.72
CA LYS A 35 15.93 -5.71 2.51
C LYS A 35 16.28 -5.55 1.02
N LEU A 36 15.89 -4.43 0.42
CA LEU A 36 16.17 -4.17 -0.99
C LEU A 36 17.54 -3.52 -1.19
N THR A 37 18.32 -4.06 -2.13
CA THR A 37 19.44 -3.36 -2.75
C THR A 37 18.91 -2.31 -3.74
N THR A 38 19.76 -1.36 -4.16
CA THR A 38 19.41 -0.35 -5.16
C THR A 38 18.77 -0.94 -6.41
N SER A 39 19.39 -1.96 -7.01
CA SER A 39 18.88 -2.61 -8.23
C SER A 39 17.53 -3.33 -7.99
N SER A 40 17.37 -3.99 -6.85
CA SER A 40 16.10 -4.65 -6.53
C SER A 40 14.98 -3.65 -6.21
N LYS A 41 15.32 -2.48 -5.66
CA LYS A 41 14.40 -1.37 -5.45
C LYS A 41 13.95 -0.76 -6.77
N GLU A 42 14.86 -0.53 -7.72
CA GLU A 42 14.54 -0.07 -9.08
C GLU A 42 13.61 -1.05 -9.79
N ASN A 43 13.86 -2.36 -9.66
CA ASN A 43 12.98 -3.38 -10.22
C ASN A 43 11.57 -3.33 -9.61
N ALA A 44 11.46 -3.15 -8.29
CA ALA A 44 10.16 -3.05 -7.61
C ALA A 44 9.41 -1.76 -8.01
N ILE A 45 10.12 -0.64 -8.17
CA ILE A 45 9.54 0.62 -8.69
C ILE A 45 9.08 0.45 -10.15
N SER A 46 9.88 -0.24 -10.98
CA SER A 46 9.49 -0.57 -12.35
C SER A 46 8.22 -1.42 -12.40
N GLN A 47 8.09 -2.36 -11.47
CA GLN A 47 6.89 -3.19 -11.31
C GLN A 47 5.67 -2.34 -10.91
N LEU A 48 5.80 -1.43 -9.93
CA LEU A 48 4.75 -0.47 -9.57
C LEU A 48 4.33 0.40 -10.78
N ASN A 49 5.29 0.93 -11.55
CA ASN A 49 5.00 1.69 -12.77
C ASN A 49 4.22 0.87 -13.80
N LYS A 50 4.54 -0.42 -13.98
CA LYS A 50 3.77 -1.31 -14.85
C LYS A 50 2.33 -1.45 -14.38
N TYR A 51 2.07 -1.53 -13.08
CA TYR A 51 0.69 -1.57 -12.59
C TYR A 51 -0.05 -0.27 -12.86
N LEU A 52 0.58 0.86 -12.55
CA LEU A 52 0.02 2.19 -12.79
C LEU A 52 -0.32 2.39 -14.27
N GLN A 53 0.52 1.95 -15.19
CA GLN A 53 0.26 2.03 -16.63
C GLN A 53 -0.90 1.13 -17.09
N ASN A 54 -1.14 0.01 -16.40
CA ASN A 54 -2.20 -0.95 -16.76
C ASN A 54 -3.55 -0.67 -16.08
N ILE A 55 -3.58 0.14 -15.02
CA ILE A 55 -4.81 0.53 -14.34
C ILE A 55 -5.46 1.72 -15.05
N ARG A 56 -6.78 1.65 -15.27
CA ARG A 56 -7.52 2.74 -15.95
C ARG A 56 -7.83 3.92 -15.04
N LEU A 57 -7.70 3.72 -13.73
CA LEU A 57 -7.98 4.72 -12.70
C LEU A 57 -6.80 5.68 -12.53
N ASP A 58 -7.12 6.88 -12.05
CA ASP A 58 -6.12 7.88 -11.66
C ASP A 58 -5.76 7.65 -10.20
N ILE A 59 -4.64 6.96 -9.99
CA ILE A 59 -4.09 6.67 -8.67
C ILE A 59 -3.20 7.85 -8.27
N LEU A 60 -3.38 8.35 -7.04
CA LEU A 60 -2.63 9.51 -6.55
C LEU A 60 -1.30 9.11 -5.88
N PHE A 61 -1.27 7.95 -5.22
CA PHE A 61 -0.11 7.50 -4.45
C PHE A 61 0.29 6.07 -4.79
N ALA A 62 1.59 5.82 -4.72
CA ALA A 62 2.16 4.48 -4.73
C ALA A 62 3.04 4.28 -3.49
N MET A 63 3.16 3.04 -3.03
CA MET A 63 3.98 2.68 -1.88
C MET A 63 4.79 1.41 -2.16
N LEU A 64 6.06 1.44 -1.77
CA LEU A 64 6.93 0.27 -1.75
C LEU A 64 7.35 0.00 -0.32
N VAL A 65 7.01 -1.19 0.16
CA VAL A 65 7.36 -1.64 1.52
C VAL A 65 8.39 -2.76 1.42
N ASP A 66 9.49 -2.57 2.14
CA ASP A 66 10.47 -3.61 2.41
C ASP A 66 10.79 -3.71 3.91
N LEU A 67 11.66 -4.62 4.33
CA LEU A 67 11.97 -4.82 5.77
C LEU A 67 12.68 -3.63 6.43
N GLU A 68 13.24 -2.70 5.65
CA GLU A 68 13.95 -1.52 6.14
C GLU A 68 13.14 -0.24 5.98
N LYS A 69 12.47 -0.07 4.84
CA LYS A 69 11.79 1.16 4.45
C LYS A 69 10.37 0.96 3.94
N ILE A 70 9.51 1.89 4.33
CA ILE A 70 8.24 2.20 3.65
C ILE A 70 8.48 3.47 2.85
N ASN A 71 8.49 3.39 1.53
CA ASN A 71 8.65 4.52 0.63
C ASN A 71 7.30 4.86 -0.01
N ILE A 72 6.90 6.12 0.05
CA ILE A 72 5.65 6.63 -0.53
C ILE A 72 6.00 7.63 -1.63
N PHE A 73 5.31 7.51 -2.75
CA PHE A 73 5.55 8.25 -3.97
C PHE A 73 4.28 8.99 -4.41
N ALA A 74 4.47 10.17 -4.99
CA ALA A 74 3.46 10.78 -5.84
C ALA A 74 3.41 10.04 -7.18
N VAL A 75 2.20 9.87 -7.71
CA VAL A 75 1.98 9.41 -9.08
C VAL A 75 1.60 10.63 -9.92
N THR A 76 2.21 10.75 -11.11
CA THR A 76 1.89 11.82 -12.05
C THR A 76 0.69 11.48 -12.92
N ASP A 77 0.13 12.46 -13.62
CA ASP A 77 -0.96 12.27 -14.58
C ASP A 77 -0.61 11.24 -15.68
N ASP A 78 0.67 11.13 -16.04
CA ASP A 78 1.20 10.12 -16.97
C ASP A 78 1.33 8.71 -16.35
N LYS A 79 0.79 8.49 -15.14
CA LYS A 79 0.78 7.22 -14.40
C LYS A 79 2.18 6.66 -14.14
N ASN A 80 3.11 7.55 -13.80
CA ASN A 80 4.47 7.18 -13.43
C ASN A 80 4.83 7.70 -12.03
N ILE A 81 5.69 6.96 -11.34
CA ILE A 81 6.34 7.39 -10.11
C ILE A 81 7.41 8.43 -10.45
N GLN A 82 7.33 9.60 -9.83
CA GLN A 82 8.32 10.67 -10.01
C GLN A 82 9.31 10.72 -8.83
N ASN A 83 8.82 11.16 -7.67
CA ASN A 83 9.66 11.44 -6.50
C ASN A 83 9.16 10.68 -5.27
N THR A 84 10.11 10.29 -4.40
CA THR A 84 9.76 9.81 -3.05
C THR A 84 9.32 11.01 -2.22
N LEU A 85 8.06 11.01 -1.78
CA LEU A 85 7.51 12.05 -0.89
C LEU A 85 7.92 11.80 0.56
N LEU A 86 7.96 10.53 0.96
CA LEU A 86 8.23 10.13 2.33
C LEU A 86 8.91 8.77 2.37
N SER A 87 9.88 8.63 3.27
CA SER A 87 10.55 7.36 3.55
C SER A 87 10.59 7.13 5.06
N LEU A 88 9.88 6.11 5.53
CA LEU A 88 9.78 5.73 6.93
C LEU A 88 10.61 4.48 7.20
N LYS A 89 11.07 4.29 8.43
CA LYS A 89 11.65 3.01 8.85
C LYS A 89 10.53 2.02 9.08
N THR A 90 10.55 0.88 8.41
CA THR A 90 9.47 -0.13 8.52
C THR A 90 9.30 -0.59 9.96
N ASN A 91 10.40 -0.82 10.67
CA ASN A 91 10.38 -1.25 12.07
C ASN A 91 9.63 -0.26 12.98
N ASP A 92 9.91 1.04 12.87
CA ASP A 92 9.29 2.09 13.69
C ASP A 92 7.75 2.12 13.53
N ILE A 93 7.24 1.60 12.41
CA ILE A 93 5.81 1.49 12.11
C ILE A 93 5.28 0.15 12.59
N LEU A 94 5.82 -0.95 12.06
CA LEU A 94 5.21 -2.27 12.17
C LEU A 94 5.42 -2.92 13.56
N SER A 95 6.43 -2.50 14.33
CA SER A 95 6.59 -2.96 15.72
C SER A 95 5.44 -2.55 16.65
N ASN A 96 4.60 -1.58 16.26
CA ASN A 96 3.40 -1.24 17.01
C ASN A 96 2.32 -2.33 16.91
N TYR A 97 2.30 -3.08 15.81
CA TYR A 97 1.34 -4.17 15.58
C TYR A 97 1.93 -5.54 15.90
N ASP A 98 3.26 -5.66 15.90
CA ASP A 98 4.00 -6.87 16.22
C ASP A 98 5.33 -6.50 16.91
N PRO A 99 5.39 -6.48 18.25
CA PRO A 99 6.59 -6.06 18.98
C PRO A 99 7.87 -6.85 18.64
N GLU A 100 7.72 -8.10 18.18
CA GLU A 100 8.84 -8.98 17.79
C GLU A 100 9.24 -8.84 16.32
N PHE A 101 8.71 -7.85 15.59
CA PHE A 101 8.95 -7.68 14.15
C PHE A 101 10.44 -7.66 13.77
N SER A 102 11.29 -6.99 14.55
CA SER A 102 12.74 -6.95 14.31
C SER A 102 13.51 -8.20 14.73
N GLU A 103 12.87 -9.11 15.48
CA GLU A 103 13.54 -10.22 16.15
C GLU A 103 13.33 -11.56 15.45
N LYS A 104 12.47 -11.59 14.42
CA LYS A 104 12.13 -12.82 13.70
C LYS A 104 12.29 -12.68 12.20
N MET A 105 12.32 -13.84 11.54
CA MET A 105 12.22 -13.90 10.09
C MET A 105 10.81 -13.49 9.67
N ILE A 106 10.74 -12.51 8.77
CA ILE A 106 9.47 -11.98 8.25
C ILE A 106 9.26 -12.54 6.85
N PHE A 107 8.11 -13.19 6.64
CA PHE A 107 7.66 -13.69 5.34
C PHE A 107 6.71 -12.69 4.66
N ASP A 108 6.55 -12.80 3.35
CA ASP A 108 5.73 -11.87 2.53
C ASP A 108 4.31 -11.70 3.11
N PHE A 109 3.63 -12.81 3.39
CA PHE A 109 2.27 -12.77 3.96
C PHE A 109 2.18 -12.07 5.32
N HIS A 110 3.21 -12.24 6.17
CA HIS A 110 3.25 -11.60 7.48
C HIS A 110 3.47 -10.09 7.34
N LEU A 111 4.42 -9.68 6.49
CA LEU A 111 4.66 -8.28 6.19
C LEU A 111 3.41 -7.60 5.60
N GLU A 112 2.77 -8.26 4.64
CA GLU A 112 1.51 -7.79 4.05
C GLU A 112 0.41 -7.62 5.09
N THR A 113 0.25 -8.58 6.00
CA THR A 113 -0.74 -8.50 7.09
C THR A 113 -0.49 -7.30 8.00
N LEU A 114 0.77 -7.04 8.37
CA LEU A 114 1.10 -5.89 9.22
C LEU A 114 0.89 -4.55 8.49
N VAL A 115 1.23 -4.46 7.19
CA VAL A 115 0.95 -3.28 6.38
C VAL A 115 -0.56 -3.03 6.27
N LYS A 116 -1.36 -4.09 6.06
CA LYS A 116 -2.83 -4.01 6.05
C LYS A 116 -3.39 -3.51 7.38
N SER A 117 -2.87 -4.00 8.50
CA SER A 117 -3.24 -3.56 9.84
C SER A 117 -2.93 -2.08 10.06
N TRP A 118 -1.73 -1.62 9.63
CA TRP A 118 -1.34 -0.22 9.71
C TRP A 118 -2.23 0.70 8.85
N LEU A 119 -2.50 0.34 7.59
CA LEU A 119 -3.39 1.12 6.73
C LEU A 119 -4.83 1.19 7.28
N ARG A 120 -5.32 0.10 7.85
CA ARG A 120 -6.63 0.07 8.52
C ARG A 120 -6.63 0.97 9.77
N ASP A 121 -5.55 0.98 10.53
CA ASP A 121 -5.42 1.84 11.71
C ASP A 121 -5.38 3.31 11.32
N LEU A 122 -4.67 3.68 10.25
CA LEU A 122 -4.69 5.02 9.68
C LEU A 122 -6.09 5.46 9.20
N SER A 123 -6.93 4.53 8.77
CA SER A 123 -8.27 4.82 8.27
C SER A 123 -9.33 4.94 9.38
N TYR A 124 -9.22 4.09 10.42
CA TYR A 124 -10.29 3.89 11.41
C TYR A 124 -9.85 4.07 12.86
N HIS A 125 -8.57 4.31 13.14
CA HIS A 125 -8.01 4.45 14.49
C HIS A 125 -8.37 3.27 15.42
N TRP A 126 -8.41 2.05 14.87
CA TRP A 126 -8.91 0.88 15.60
C TRP A 126 -7.92 0.39 16.67
N HIS A 127 -6.63 0.67 16.51
CA HIS A 127 -5.57 0.23 17.42
C HIS A 127 -4.99 1.38 18.22
N SER A 128 -4.83 2.56 17.63
CA SER A 128 -4.32 3.76 18.29
C SER A 128 -5.08 5.01 17.86
N ASP A 129 -5.32 5.93 18.80
CA ASP A 129 -5.84 7.27 18.51
C ASP A 129 -4.92 8.03 17.55
N THR A 130 -3.61 7.76 17.60
CA THR A 130 -2.62 8.33 16.68
C THR A 130 -1.72 7.20 16.15
N PRO A 131 -2.09 6.59 15.00
CA PRO A 131 -1.30 5.54 14.38
C PRO A 131 0.13 6.01 14.03
N PRO A 132 1.11 5.10 13.92
CA PRO A 132 2.47 5.47 13.55
C PRO A 132 2.53 6.23 12.22
N ALA A 133 3.37 7.27 12.17
CA ALA A 133 3.55 8.20 11.05
C ALA A 133 2.34 9.07 10.64
N TYR A 134 1.29 9.16 11.47
CA TYR A 134 0.10 9.97 11.23
C TYR A 134 0.42 11.40 10.73
N ASN A 135 1.25 12.14 11.47
CA ASN A 135 1.59 13.53 11.14
C ASN A 135 2.42 13.64 9.85
N GLN A 136 3.31 12.68 9.57
CA GLN A 136 4.09 12.67 8.34
C GLN A 136 3.21 12.40 7.13
N LEU A 137 2.23 11.50 7.25
CA LEU A 137 1.27 11.18 6.19
C LEU A 137 0.28 12.32 5.93
N ALA A 138 -0.13 13.03 6.98
CA ALA A 138 -0.95 14.24 6.85
C ALA A 138 -0.23 15.32 6.03
N LYS A 139 1.07 15.54 6.27
CA LYS A 139 1.87 16.56 5.58
C LYS A 139 1.99 16.33 4.07
N ILE A 140 1.99 15.07 3.63
CA ILE A 140 2.05 14.73 2.19
C ILE A 140 0.65 14.59 1.57
N GLY A 141 -0.42 14.81 2.34
CA GLY A 141 -1.80 14.74 1.87
C GLY A 141 -2.38 13.34 1.69
N LEU A 142 -1.65 12.28 2.06
CA LEU A 142 -2.14 10.90 1.94
C LEU A 142 -3.18 10.57 3.03
N LEU A 143 -2.95 11.00 4.27
CA LEU A 143 -3.80 10.63 5.40
C LEU A 143 -5.30 10.96 5.19
N PRO A 144 -5.70 12.18 4.78
CA PRO A 144 -7.11 12.51 4.58
C PRO A 144 -7.80 11.67 3.49
N LEU A 145 -7.02 11.08 2.56
CA LEU A 145 -7.55 10.18 1.52
C LEU A 145 -7.74 8.75 2.04
N LEU A 146 -7.03 8.36 3.10
CA LEU A 146 -7.15 7.04 3.70
C LEU A 146 -8.33 6.96 4.68
N GLU A 147 -8.75 8.09 5.27
CA GLU A 147 -9.86 8.14 6.25
C GLU A 147 -11.14 7.49 5.71
N GLY A 148 -11.66 6.50 6.44
CA GLY A 148 -12.85 5.73 6.06
C GLY A 148 -12.66 4.80 4.85
N GLY A 149 -11.44 4.70 4.31
CA GLY A 149 -11.06 3.82 3.22
C GLY A 149 -10.78 2.38 3.65
N HIS A 150 -10.66 1.45 2.69
CA HIS A 150 -10.40 0.04 2.98
C HIS A 150 -9.59 -0.66 1.90
N ILE A 151 -9.16 -1.90 2.16
CA ILE A 151 -8.44 -2.71 1.19
C ILE A 151 -9.43 -3.19 0.13
N TYR A 152 -9.18 -2.88 -1.13
CA TYR A 152 -9.97 -3.36 -2.24
C TYR A 152 -9.80 -4.87 -2.44
N ILE A 153 -10.92 -5.59 -2.38
CA ILE A 153 -11.00 -7.02 -2.67
C ILE A 153 -11.76 -7.17 -4.00
N GLU A 154 -11.07 -7.68 -5.00
CA GLU A 154 -11.67 -8.02 -6.30
C GLU A 154 -12.68 -9.15 -6.10
N GLY A 155 -13.96 -8.80 -6.01
CA GLY A 155 -15.04 -9.69 -5.58
C GLY A 155 -16.33 -8.97 -5.13
N ASN A 156 -16.27 -7.68 -4.80
CA ASN A 156 -17.44 -6.90 -4.35
C ASN A 156 -18.40 -6.43 -5.49
N LEU A 157 -18.43 -7.17 -6.60
CA LEU A 157 -19.50 -7.08 -7.59
C LEU A 157 -20.40 -8.30 -7.43
N GLY A 158 -21.33 -8.23 -6.47
CA GLY A 158 -22.52 -9.09 -6.42
C GLY A 158 -22.39 -10.39 -5.62
N ALA A 159 -22.11 -10.31 -4.34
CA ALA A 159 -22.51 -11.35 -3.40
C ALA A 159 -23.12 -10.71 -2.15
N ASP A 160 -24.45 -10.62 -2.13
CA ASP A 160 -25.19 -10.78 -0.89
C ASP A 160 -24.70 -12.09 -0.24
N THR A 161 -23.82 -11.98 0.74
CA THR A 161 -23.67 -13.03 1.74
C THR A 161 -24.33 -12.55 3.02
N LEU A 162 -25.64 -12.77 3.04
CA LEU A 162 -26.37 -13.07 4.27
C LEU A 162 -25.64 -14.22 4.99
N TYR A 163 -25.24 -13.97 6.23
CA TYR A 163 -25.29 -14.95 7.31
C TYR A 163 -25.88 -14.26 8.54
#